data_AF-A0A0X8VDD4-F1
#
_entry.id   AF-A0A0X8VDD4-F1
#
_cell.length_a   1.000
_cell.length_b   1.000
_cell.length_c   1.000
_cell.angle_alpha   90.00
_cell.angle_beta   90.00
_cell.angle_gamma   90.00
#
_symmetry.space_group_name_H-M   'P 1'
#
loop_
_entity.id
_entity.type
_entity.pdbx_description
1 polymer ?
#
loop_
_entity_poly.entity_id
_entity_poly.type
_entity_poly.pdbx_seq_one_letter_code
_entity_poly.pdbx_strand_id
1 'polypeptide(L)' 'MSQKKYIYNPTQARYYIEHGVLPLDVDIHYGTMKKFWVFDTAASAKVYDMWCIKCEEFKRNKKG' A
#
# COMPACT_ATOMS: atom_id res chain seq x y z
N MET A 1 -10.96 -11.99 -12.84
CA MET A 1 -11.58 -11.23 -11.73
C MET A 1 -10.53 -10.27 -11.18
N SER A 2 -10.81 -8.97 -11.16
CA SER A 2 -9.94 -7.99 -10.49
C SER A 2 -10.02 -8.24 -8.97
N GLN A 3 -8.91 -8.66 -8.38
CA GLN A 3 -8.82 -8.78 -6.92
C GLN A 3 -8.50 -7.41 -6.35
N LYS A 4 -9.22 -7.00 -5.31
CA LYS A 4 -9.00 -5.73 -4.62
C LYS A 4 -8.12 -5.95 -3.40
N LYS A 5 -7.22 -5.00 -3.14
CA LYS A 5 -6.38 -4.97 -1.94
C LYS A 5 -6.67 -3.71 -1.13
N TYR A 6 -6.95 -3.91 0.15
CA TYR A 6 -7.26 -2.85 1.10
C TYR A 6 -6.00 -2.52 1.90
N ILE A 7 -5.55 -1.26 1.84
CA ILE A 7 -4.35 -0.78 2.51
C ILE A 7 -4.77 0.23 3.57
N TYR A 8 -4.44 -0.05 4.83
CA TYR A 8 -4.69 0.85 5.96
C TYR A 8 -3.46 1.66 6.37
N ASN A 9 -2.29 1.35 5.82
CA ASN A 9 -1.04 2.06 6.08
C ASN A 9 -0.92 3.26 5.12
N PRO A 10 -0.99 4.51 5.60
CA PRO A 10 -0.92 5.70 4.75
C PRO A 10 0.40 5.81 3.99
N THR A 11 1.52 5.37 4.57
CA THR A 11 2.83 5.42 3.94
C THR A 11 2.92 4.45 2.76
N GLN A 12 2.34 3.26 2.91
CA GLN A 12 2.28 2.28 1.81
C GLN A 12 1.37 2.80 0.68
N ALA A 13 0.19 3.34 1.02
CA ALA A 13 -0.73 3.90 0.05
C ALA A 13 -0.09 5.06 -0.74
N ARG A 14 0.60 5.97 -0.04
CA ARG A 14 1.35 7.05 -0.68
C ARG A 14 2.42 6.54 -1.63
N TYR A 15 3.18 5.52 -1.22
CA TYR A 15 4.21 4.92 -2.06
C TYR A 15 3.62 4.36 -3.37
N TYR A 16 2.43 3.77 -3.33
CA TYR A 16 1.76 3.24 -4.51
C TYR A 16 1.41 4.36 -5.50
N ILE A 17 0.87 5.46 -4.98
CA ILE A 17 0.50 6.64 -5.76
C ILE A 17 1.74 7.28 -6.40
N GLU A 18 2.83 7.41 -5.63
CA GLU A 18 4.11 7.96 -6.13
C GLU A 18 4.74 7.09 -7.25
N HIS A 19 4.41 5.79 -7.31
CA HIS A 19 4.86 4.87 -8.36
C HIS A 19 3.80 4.66 -9.46
N GLY A 20 2.81 5.54 -9.55
CA GLY A 20 1.83 5.58 -10.64
C GLY A 20 0.63 4.65 -10.49
N VAL A 21 0.45 3.99 -9.34
CA VAL A 21 -0.72 3.15 -9.06
C VAL A 21 -1.77 3.98 -8.33
N LEU A 22 -2.88 4.26 -9.00
CA LEU A 22 -3.99 5.03 -8.43
C LEU A 22 -4.92 4.13 -7.60
N PRO A 23 -5.44 4.61 -6.46
CA PRO A 23 -6.47 3.90 -5.74
C PRO A 23 -7.76 3.84 -6.56
N LEU A 24 -8.42 2.69 -6.52
CA LEU A 24 -9.78 2.51 -7.02
C LEU A 24 -10.80 3.24 -6.15
N ASP A 25 -10.54 3.29 -4.84
CA ASP A 25 -11.42 3.92 -3.86
C ASP A 25 -10.65 4.31 -2.59
N VAL A 26 -11.19 5.25 -1.83
CA VAL A 26 -10.64 5.74 -0.57
C VAL A 26 -11.77 6.03 0.40
N ASP A 27 -11.81 5.32 1.52
CA ASP A 27 -12.92 5.44 2.48
C ASP A 27 -12.43 5.21 3.93
N ILE A 28 -13.35 5.25 4.89
CA ILE A 28 -13.12 5.09 6.33
C ILE A 28 -13.83 3.83 6.82
N HIS A 29 -13.10 2.97 7.52
CA HIS A 29 -13.70 1.77 8.12
C HIS A 29 -14.52 2.18 9.36
N TYR A 30 -15.84 2.12 9.28
CA TYR A 30 -16.76 2.60 10.31
C TYR A 30 -16.49 2.07 11.73
N GLY A 31 -16.09 0.81 11.89
CA GLY A 31 -15.81 0.25 13.22
C GLY A 31 -14.50 0.72 13.87
N THR A 32 -13.51 1.15 13.08
CA THR A 32 -12.18 1.54 13.60
C THR A 32 -11.89 3.02 13.36
N MET A 33 -12.74 3.69 12.58
CA MET A 33 -12.55 5.05 12.07
C MET A 33 -11.22 5.24 11.32
N LYS A 34 -10.59 4.16 10.87
CA LYS A 34 -9.34 4.21 10.12
C LYS A 34 -9.60 4.38 8.64
N LYS A 35 -8.92 5.35 8.03
CA LYS A 35 -8.87 5.53 6.59
C LYS A 35 -8.20 4.34 5.91
N PHE A 36 -8.73 3.90 4.78
CA PHE A 36 -8.13 2.89 3.92
C PHE A 36 -8.19 3.29 2.45
N TRP A 37 -7.30 2.69 1.67
CA TRP A 37 -7.21 2.86 0.23
C TRP A 37 -7.38 1.48 -0.43
N VAL A 38 -8.17 1.45 -1.49
CA VAL A 38 -8.44 0.24 -2.27
C VAL A 38 -7.62 0.31 -3.54
N PHE A 39 -6.85 -0.73 -3.84
CA PHE A 39 -6.07 -0.84 -5.07
C PHE A 39 -6.42 -2.13 -5.81
N ASP A 40 -6.22 -2.12 -7.13
CA ASP A 40 -6.23 -3.36 -7.90
C ASP A 40 -4.97 -4.17 -7.61
N THR A 41 -5.13 -5.45 -7.29
CA THR A 41 -4.01 -6.35 -6.92
C THR A 41 -3.05 -6.56 -8.08
N ALA A 42 -3.54 -6.69 -9.32
CA ALA A 42 -2.68 -6.92 -10.47
C ALA A 42 -1.88 -5.65 -10.83
N ALA A 43 -2.54 -4.49 -10.82
CA ALA A 43 -1.90 -3.21 -11.08
C ALA A 43 -0.86 -2.83 -10.01
N SER A 44 -1.08 -3.26 -8.75
CA SER A 44 -0.20 -2.94 -7.63
C SER A 44 0.88 -3.97 -7.32
N ALA A 45 0.86 -5.15 -7.97
CA ALA A 45 1.75 -6.27 -7.65
C ALA A 45 3.24 -5.87 -7.70
N LYS A 46 3.68 -5.23 -8.79
CA LYS A 46 5.08 -4.81 -8.94
C LYS A 46 5.50 -3.79 -7.86
N VAL A 47 4.63 -2.85 -7.54
CA VAL A 47 4.91 -1.81 -6.54
C VAL A 47 4.88 -2.38 -5.12
N TYR A 48 4.08 -3.41 -4.87
CA TYR A 48 4.12 -4.16 -3.62
C TYR A 48 5.47 -4.82 -3.37
N ASP A 49 6.04 -5.48 -4.38
CA ASP A 49 7.36 -6.12 -4.23
C ASP A 49 8.46 -5.09 -3.93
N MET A 50 8.44 -3.94 -4.63
CA MET A 50 9.35 -2.83 -4.36
C MET A 50 9.20 -2.27 -2.94
N TRP A 51 7.95 -2.13 -2.47
CA TRP A 51 7.65 -1.68 -1.11
C TRP A 51 8.23 -2.65 -0.07
N CYS A 52 8.06 -3.96 -0.26
CA CYS A 52 8.61 -4.97 0.63
C CYS A 52 10.14 -4.88 0.73
N ILE A 53 10.84 -4.73 -0.40
CA ILE A 53 12.30 -4.55 -0.42
C ILE A 53 12.72 -3.31 0.38
N LYS A 54 12.08 -2.17 0.12
CA LYS A 54 12.34 -0.92 0.87
C LYS A 54 12.14 -1.09 2.38
N CYS A 55 11.10 -1.83 2.79
CA CYS A 55 10.86 -2.11 4.20
C CYS A 55 11.97 -2.97 4.84
N GLU A 56 12.49 -3.96 4.13
CA GLU A 56 13.61 -4.79 4.60
C GLU A 56 14.91 -3.99 4.71
N GLU A 57 15.21 -3.15 3.72
CA GLU A 57 16.36 -2.24 3.76
C GLU A 57 16.30 -1.30 4.98
N PHE A 58 15.13 -0.71 5.24
CA PHE A 58 14.94 0.15 6.41
C PHE A 58 15.18 -0.60 7.73
N LYS A 59 14.68 -1.84 7.85
CA LYS A 59 14.90 -2.68 9.03
C LYS A 59 16.39 -3.00 9.21
N ARG A 60 17.12 -3.28 8.12
CA ARG A 60 18.55 -3.57 8.17
C ARG A 60 19.35 -2.35 8.63
N ASN A 61 19.05 -1.17 8.10
CA ASN A 61 19.77 0.06 8.43
C ASN A 61 19.50 0.54 9.87
N LYS A 62 18.36 0.18 10.47
CA LYS A 62 18.04 0.51 11.87
C LYS A 62 18.77 -0.36 12.89
N LYS A 63 19.34 -1.49 12.47
CA LYS A 63 20.11 -2.43 13.32
C LYS A 63 21.62 -2.21 13.26
N GLY A 64 22.10 -1.34 12.38
CA GLY A 64 23.51 -0.98 12.21
C GLY A 64 23.90 0.26 12.99
#